data_AF-X1V4I9-F1
#
_entry.id   AF-X1V4I9-F1
#
_cell.length_a   1.000
_cell.length_b   1.000
_cell.length_c   1.000
_cell.angle_alpha   90.00
_cell.angle_beta   90.00
_cell.angle_gamma   90.00
#
_symmetry.space_group_name_H-M   'P 1'
#
loop_
_entity.id
_entity.type
_entity.pdbx_description
1 polymer ?
#
loop_
_entity_poly.entity_id
_entity_poly.type
_entity_poly.pdbx_seq_one_letter_code
_entity_poly.pdbx_strand_id
1 'polypeptide(L)'
;MVLCKDATVSQRLLVAKSRGISSKFEAGWHLTTAKNGLSAKTLERTLGTSYRVAWTMLQRYRVAMVRAKREPLSGDVEVDETLVGGVKKGGKRGRGTSKCIVVIAVEVRQPKGFGRVRMRYIPDASGANLTPFVC
;
A
#
# COMPACT_ATOMS: atom_id res chain seq x y z
N MET A 1 14.76 27.47 10.65
CA MET A 1 13.58 28.09 10.01
C MET A 1 13.89 28.30 8.53
N VAL A 2 13.62 27.31 7.68
CA VAL A 2 13.68 27.48 6.22
C VAL A 2 12.30 27.09 5.70
N LEU A 3 11.54 28.11 5.35
CA LEU A 3 10.26 28.04 4.66
C LEU A 3 10.50 27.47 3.26
N CYS A 4 10.14 26.21 3.02
CA CYS A 4 9.92 25.72 1.65
C CYS A 4 8.47 26.04 1.27
N LYS A 5 8.26 27.28 0.82
CA LYS A 5 7.04 27.68 0.10
C LYS A 5 7.02 26.98 -1.26
N ASP A 6 5.83 26.57 -1.68
CA ASP A 6 5.46 26.29 -3.07
C ASP A 6 6.09 25.05 -3.72
N ALA A 7 5.89 23.88 -3.11
CA ALA A 7 5.87 22.63 -3.89
C ALA A 7 4.55 22.55 -4.66
N THR A 8 4.42 23.32 -5.75
CA THR A 8 3.43 23.02 -6.78
C THR A 8 3.82 21.67 -7.38
N VAL A 9 3.24 20.60 -6.85
CA VAL A 9 3.34 19.26 -7.45
C VAL A 9 2.66 19.35 -8.80
N SER A 10 3.44 19.64 -9.84
CA SER A 10 3.03 19.49 -11.23
C SER A 10 2.83 17.99 -11.49
N GLN A 11 1.68 17.45 -11.04
CA GLN A 11 1.12 16.23 -11.60
C GLN A 11 0.81 16.55 -13.06
N ARG A 12 1.81 16.32 -13.93
CA ARG A 12 1.68 16.41 -15.37
C ARG A 12 0.55 15.47 -15.76
N LEU A 13 -0.60 16.10 -16.00
CA LEU A 13 -1.88 15.50 -16.27
C LEU A 13 -1.80 14.81 -17.63
N LEU A 14 -1.31 13.58 -17.68
CA LEU A 14 -1.67 12.66 -18.76
C LEU A 14 -3.13 12.25 -18.52
N VAL A 15 -4.05 13.21 -18.67
CA VAL A 15 -5.44 12.91 -19.00
C VAL A 15 -5.39 12.33 -20.41
N ALA A 16 -5.19 11.01 -20.47
CA ALA A 16 -5.72 10.23 -21.56
C ALA A 16 -7.20 10.60 -21.66
N LYS A 17 -7.56 11.29 -22.75
CA LYS A 17 -8.91 11.51 -23.30
C LYS A 17 -10.01 11.23 -22.27
N SER A 18 -10.49 12.28 -21.60
CA SER A 18 -11.38 12.19 -20.44
C SER A 18 -12.57 11.24 -20.69
N ARG A 19 -12.43 9.98 -20.26
CA ARG A 19 -13.57 9.07 -20.20
C ARG A 19 -14.56 9.60 -19.17
N GLY A 20 -15.84 9.37 -19.42
CA GLY A 20 -16.95 9.85 -18.60
C GLY A 20 -16.79 9.46 -17.14
N ILE A 21 -17.36 10.28 -16.25
CA ILE A 21 -17.34 10.07 -14.81
C ILE A 21 -17.85 8.66 -14.42
N SER A 22 -18.78 8.11 -15.19
CA SER A 22 -19.34 6.77 -15.03
C SER A 22 -18.27 5.67 -15.03
N SER A 23 -17.30 5.71 -15.97
CA SER A 23 -16.22 4.72 -16.05
C SER A 23 -15.29 4.73 -14.84
N LYS A 24 -15.18 5.87 -14.16
CA LYS A 24 -14.40 5.98 -12.93
C LYS A 24 -15.19 5.38 -11.77
N PHE A 25 -16.47 5.70 -11.64
CA PHE A 25 -17.33 5.11 -10.61
C PHE A 25 -17.44 3.58 -10.76
N GLU A 26 -17.58 3.08 -11.99
CA GLU A 26 -17.57 1.64 -12.29
C GLU A 26 -16.24 0.99 -11.88
N ALA A 27 -15.10 1.61 -12.21
CA ALA A 27 -13.80 1.14 -11.74
C ALA A 27 -13.69 1.08 -10.21
N GLY A 28 -14.24 2.08 -9.52
CA GLY A 28 -14.28 2.14 -8.07
C GLY A 28 -15.13 1.04 -7.47
N TRP A 29 -16.31 0.79 -8.04
CA TRP A 29 -17.21 -0.29 -7.63
C TRP A 29 -16.54 -1.67 -7.73
N HIS A 30 -15.89 -1.97 -8.85
CA HIS A 30 -15.15 -3.23 -9.01
C HIS A 30 -13.99 -3.37 -8.04
N LEU A 31 -13.34 -2.26 -7.67
CA LEU A 31 -12.25 -2.28 -6.72
C LEU A 31 -12.73 -2.59 -5.29
N THR A 32 -13.86 -2.01 -4.87
CA THR A 32 -14.39 -2.20 -3.50
C THR A 32 -15.09 -3.54 -3.31
N THR A 33 -15.60 -4.16 -4.36
CA THR A 33 -16.32 -5.45 -4.31
C THR A 33 -15.41 -6.66 -4.48
N ALA A 34 -14.20 -6.49 -4.99
CA ALA A 34 -13.26 -7.58 -5.22
C ALA A 34 -12.67 -8.13 -3.91
N LYS A 35 -12.99 -9.40 -3.59
CA LYS A 35 -12.49 -10.08 -2.38
C LYS A 35 -10.96 -10.25 -2.33
N ASN A 36 -10.31 -10.42 -3.49
CA ASN A 36 -8.89 -10.75 -3.59
C ASN A 36 -8.05 -9.57 -4.14
N GLY A 37 -8.61 -8.35 -4.12
CA GLY A 37 -8.05 -7.21 -4.83
C GLY A 37 -8.22 -7.29 -6.35
N LEU A 38 -8.06 -6.15 -7.01
CA LEU A 38 -8.27 -6.02 -8.46
C LEU A 38 -6.94 -5.84 -9.21
N SER A 39 -6.73 -6.60 -10.28
CA SER A 39 -5.57 -6.46 -11.16
C SER A 39 -5.83 -5.42 -12.26
N ALA A 40 -4.76 -4.76 -12.73
CA ALA A 40 -4.87 -3.82 -13.84
C ALA A 40 -5.36 -4.49 -15.13
N LYS A 41 -5.01 -5.76 -15.37
CA LYS A 41 -5.45 -6.53 -16.54
C LYS A 41 -6.93 -6.90 -16.47
N THR A 42 -7.42 -7.22 -15.28
CA THR A 42 -8.86 -7.45 -15.05
C THR A 42 -9.64 -6.17 -15.32
N LEU A 43 -9.19 -5.05 -14.74
CA LEU A 43 -9.84 -3.75 -14.92
C LEU A 43 -9.81 -3.28 -16.39
N GLU A 44 -8.72 -3.57 -17.12
CA GLU A 44 -8.62 -3.32 -18.56
C GLU A 44 -9.71 -4.05 -19.35
N ARG A 45 -9.90 -5.35 -19.08
CA ARG A 45 -10.90 -6.20 -19.74
C ARG A 45 -12.32 -5.76 -19.42
N THR A 46 -12.60 -5.39 -18.17
CA THR A 46 -13.93 -4.97 -17.74
C THR A 46 -14.34 -3.62 -18.35
N LEU A 47 -13.44 -2.63 -18.34
CA LEU A 47 -13.74 -1.27 -18.82
C LEU A 47 -13.45 -1.04 -20.31
N GLY A 48 -12.94 -2.06 -21.03
CA GLY A 48 -12.48 -1.91 -22.42
C GLY A 48 -11.49 -0.74 -22.60
N THR A 49 -10.58 -0.57 -21.64
CA THR A 49 -9.60 0.54 -21.65
C THR A 49 -8.22 0.03 -22.05
N SER A 50 -7.24 0.93 -22.21
CA SER A 50 -5.85 0.51 -22.33
C SER A 50 -5.30 0.09 -20.97
N TYR A 51 -4.43 -0.92 -20.94
CA TYR A 51 -3.74 -1.34 -19.72
C TYR A 51 -3.11 -0.16 -18.94
N ARG A 52 -2.48 0.79 -19.65
CA ARG A 52 -1.84 1.97 -19.04
C ARG A 52 -2.84 2.82 -18.26
N VAL A 53 -4.04 3.01 -18.80
CA VAL A 53 -5.11 3.79 -18.15
C VAL A 53 -5.68 3.00 -16.97
N ALA A 54 -5.99 1.72 -17.15
CA ALA A 54 -6.46 0.85 -16.06
C ALA A 54 -5.48 0.84 -14.87
N TRP A 55 -4.19 0.67 -15.16
CA TRP A 55 -3.14 0.72 -14.15
C TRP A 55 -3.08 2.07 -13.45
N THR A 56 -3.11 3.18 -14.20
CA THR A 56 -3.07 4.53 -13.62
C THR A 56 -4.28 4.81 -12.72
N MET A 57 -5.49 4.41 -13.15
CA MET A 57 -6.70 4.54 -12.34
C MET A 57 -6.61 3.73 -11.05
N LEU A 58 -6.16 2.47 -11.16
CA LEU A 58 -5.99 1.58 -10.01
C LEU A 58 -4.97 2.13 -8.99
N GLN A 59 -3.85 2.69 -9.45
CA GLN A 59 -2.87 3.32 -8.56
C GLN A 59 -3.45 4.54 -7.85
N ARG A 60 -4.20 5.39 -8.55
CA ARG A 60 -4.86 6.56 -7.93
C ARG A 60 -5.87 6.15 -6.85
N TYR A 61 -6.69 5.13 -7.13
CA TYR A 61 -7.62 4.63 -6.12
C TYR A 61 -6.89 4.05 -4.90
N ARG A 62 -5.84 3.27 -5.10
CA ARG A 62 -5.07 2.69 -3.99
C ARG A 62 -4.44 3.77 -3.11
N VAL A 63 -3.92 4.84 -3.69
CA VAL A 63 -3.40 5.99 -2.93
C VAL A 63 -4.54 6.72 -2.21
N ALA A 64 -5.67 6.96 -2.87
CA ALA A 64 -6.81 7.65 -2.29
C ALA A 64 -7.47 6.86 -1.13
N MET A 65 -7.41 5.52 -1.17
CA MET A 65 -7.93 4.65 -0.11
C MET A 65 -7.06 4.66 1.16
N VAL A 66 -5.85 5.22 1.11
CA VAL A 66 -5.00 5.36 2.30
C VAL A 66 -5.57 6.47 3.17
N ARG A 67 -5.97 6.14 4.41
CA ARG A 67 -6.40 7.13 5.40
C ARG A 67 -5.27 8.13 5.69
N ALA A 68 -5.58 9.42 5.60
CA ALA A 68 -4.63 10.52 5.82
C ALA A 68 -4.16 10.64 7.29
N LYS A 69 -5.04 10.37 8.26
CA LYS A 69 -4.68 10.33 9.69
C LYS A 69 -4.17 8.94 10.06
N ARG A 70 -2.86 8.75 10.00
CA ARG A 70 -2.16 7.54 10.44
C ARG A 70 -1.95 7.57 11.96
N GLU A 71 -3.04 7.57 12.73
CA GLU A 71 -2.98 7.41 14.19
C GLU A 71 -2.37 6.06 14.57
N PRO A 72 -1.55 5.98 15.64
CA PRO A 72 -0.95 4.73 16.13
C PRO A 72 -1.92 3.56 16.21
N LEU A 73 -1.39 2.35 16.09
CA LEU A 73 -2.19 1.15 16.31
C LEU A 73 -2.56 1.06 17.79
N SER A 74 -3.73 0.51 18.10
CA SER A 74 -4.27 0.52 19.46
C SER A 74 -4.82 -0.85 19.85
N GLY A 75 -4.69 -1.20 21.13
CA GLY A 75 -5.11 -2.50 21.66
C GLY A 75 -4.04 -3.57 21.47
N ASP A 76 -4.47 -4.82 21.37
CA ASP A 76 -3.58 -5.94 21.09
C ASP A 76 -3.10 -5.83 19.63
N VAL A 77 -1.79 -5.76 19.42
CA VAL A 77 -1.18 -5.65 18.09
C VAL A 77 -0.21 -6.81 17.88
N GLU A 78 -0.45 -7.61 16.86
CA GLU A 78 0.50 -8.61 16.40
C GLU A 78 1.45 -7.98 15.38
N VAL A 79 2.75 -8.21 15.58
CA VAL A 79 3.81 -7.68 14.73
C VAL A 79 4.63 -8.84 14.18
N ASP A 80 4.74 -8.88 12.86
CA ASP A 80 5.57 -9.86 12.15
C ASP A 80 6.54 -9.15 11.19
N GLU A 81 7.64 -9.82 10.87
CA GLU A 81 8.63 -9.33 9.92
C GLU A 81 8.75 -10.26 8.71
N THR A 82 8.76 -9.68 7.52
CA THR A 82 8.92 -10.41 6.27
C THR A 82 10.14 -9.89 5.51
N LEU A 83 10.93 -10.82 4.98
CA LEU A 83 12.13 -10.54 4.18
C LEU A 83 11.78 -10.51 2.69
N VAL A 84 11.70 -9.31 2.11
CA VAL A 84 11.40 -9.08 0.69
C VAL A 84 12.70 -8.94 -0.10
N GLY A 85 12.92 -9.83 -1.06
CA GLY A 85 14.07 -9.77 -1.96
C GLY A 85 14.28 -11.07 -2.76
N GLY A 86 15.03 -10.95 -3.86
CA GLY A 86 15.35 -12.09 -4.73
C GLY A 86 16.13 -13.20 -4.02
N VAL A 87 16.11 -14.40 -4.62
CA VAL A 87 16.89 -15.54 -4.13
C VAL A 87 18.37 -15.27 -4.41
N LYS A 88 19.17 -15.07 -3.36
CA LYS A 88 20.64 -15.01 -3.46
C LYS A 88 21.22 -16.39 -3.12
N LYS A 89 21.99 -16.97 -4.03
CA LYS A 89 22.78 -18.19 -3.76
C LYS A 89 23.98 -17.82 -2.86
N GLY A 90 24.22 -18.58 -1.79
CA GLY A 90 25.35 -18.38 -0.87
C GLY A 90 25.17 -17.29 0.20
N GLY A 91 23.98 -16.72 0.36
CA GLY A 91 23.68 -15.75 1.43
C GLY A 91 23.16 -16.39 2.72
N LYS A 92 23.26 -15.65 3.84
CA LYS A 92 22.60 -16.04 5.10
C LYS A 92 21.07 -16.11 4.93
N ARG A 93 20.46 -17.15 5.49
CA ARG A 93 19.00 -17.37 5.52
C ARG A 93 18.42 -16.73 6.79
N GLY A 94 17.28 -16.07 6.68
CA GLY A 94 16.61 -15.42 7.83
C GLY A 94 17.25 -14.08 8.23
N ARG A 95 17.30 -13.80 9.54
CA ARG A 95 17.86 -12.55 10.09
C ARG A 95 19.34 -12.40 9.73
N GLY A 96 19.75 -11.20 9.31
CA GLY A 96 21.12 -10.90 8.86
C GLY A 96 21.37 -11.11 7.35
N THR A 97 20.31 -11.29 6.56
CA THR A 97 20.38 -11.25 5.10
C THR A 97 20.36 -9.80 4.58
N SER A 98 20.84 -9.56 3.36
CA SER A 98 20.80 -8.24 2.70
C SER A 98 19.45 -7.96 2.00
N LYS A 99 18.38 -8.62 2.44
CA LYS A 99 17.02 -8.42 1.91
C LYS A 99 16.35 -7.28 2.66
N CYS A 100 15.39 -6.64 1.98
CA CYS A 100 14.60 -5.60 2.61
C CYS A 100 13.70 -6.23 3.68
N ILE A 101 13.79 -5.73 4.91
CA ILE A 101 12.91 -6.15 5.98
C ILE A 101 11.66 -5.27 5.94
N VAL A 102 10.49 -5.91 5.84
CA VAL A 102 9.19 -5.24 5.89
C VAL A 102 8.47 -5.74 7.13
N VAL A 103 8.13 -4.82 8.03
CA VAL A 103 7.33 -5.13 9.21
C VAL A 103 5.87 -4.99 8.82
N ILE A 104 5.07 -5.93 9.31
CA ILE A 104 3.62 -5.94 9.21
C ILE A 104 3.09 -5.93 10.65
N ALA A 105 2.24 -4.96 10.97
CA ALA A 105 1.53 -4.94 12.24
C ALA A 105 0.02 -4.94 12.00
N VAL A 106 -0.70 -5.75 12.76
CA VAL A 106 -2.14 -5.94 12.67
C VAL A 106 -2.77 -5.79 14.05
N GLU A 107 -3.79 -4.96 14.16
CA GLU A 107 -4.62 -4.91 15.37
C GLU A 107 -5.48 -6.17 15.46
N VAL A 108 -5.47 -6.80 16.63
CA VAL A 108 -6.34 -7.93 16.96
C VAL A 108 -7.50 -7.40 17.79
N ARG A 109 -8.72 -7.63 17.33
CA ARG A 109 -9.95 -7.23 18.03
C ARG A 109 -10.56 -8.44 18.73
N GLN A 110 -10.80 -8.32 20.03
CA GLN A 110 -11.56 -9.30 20.80
C GLN A 110 -13.07 -9.09 20.61
N PRO A 111 -13.91 -10.16 20.60
CA PRO A 111 -13.56 -11.58 20.73
C PRO A 111 -13.07 -12.24 19.42
N LYS A 112 -13.30 -11.62 18.26
CA LYS A 112 -12.77 -12.09 16.97
C LYS A 112 -12.75 -10.96 15.95
N GLY A 113 -11.61 -10.77 15.28
CA GLY A 113 -11.49 -9.88 14.13
C GLY A 113 -10.12 -9.23 14.03
N PHE A 114 -9.81 -8.74 12.84
CA PHE A 114 -8.60 -7.95 12.59
C PHE A 114 -9.01 -6.50 12.35
N GLY A 115 -8.26 -5.58 12.95
CA GLY A 115 -8.44 -4.14 12.81
C GLY A 115 -7.52 -3.58 11.74
N ARG A 116 -6.84 -2.48 12.07
CA ARG A 116 -5.95 -1.79 11.14
C ARG A 116 -4.68 -2.61 10.91
N VAL A 117 -4.26 -2.64 9.65
CA VAL A 117 -2.97 -3.22 9.22
C VAL A 117 -2.03 -2.10 8.80
N ARG A 118 -0.77 -2.18 9.20
CA ARG A 118 0.31 -1.33 8.73
C ARG A 118 1.44 -2.16 8.20
N MET A 119 2.09 -1.65 7.15
CA MET A 119 3.33 -2.23 6.63
C MET A 119 4.33 -1.11 6.41
N ARG A 120 5.59 -1.33 6.79
CA ARG A 120 6.68 -0.38 6.56
C ARG A 120 7.99 -1.12 6.38
N TYR A 121 8.81 -0.60 5.47
CA TYR A 121 10.21 -0.99 5.36
C TYR A 121 11.01 -0.48 6.58
N ILE A 122 11.77 -1.36 7.21
CA ILE A 122 12.68 -1.03 8.32
C ILE A 122 14.12 -1.42 7.95
N PRO A 123 15.12 -0.69 8.44
CA PRO A 123 16.52 -1.03 8.19
C PRO A 123 16.95 -2.30 8.95
N ASP A 124 16.45 -2.49 10.18
CA ASP A 124 16.72 -3.65 11.02
C ASP A 124 15.53 -3.98 11.93
N ALA A 125 15.47 -5.24 12.39
CA ALA A 125 14.41 -5.80 13.22
C ALA A 125 14.59 -5.54 14.73
N SER A 126 15.38 -4.53 15.11
CA SER A 126 15.58 -4.21 16.52
C SER A 126 14.34 -3.59 17.14
N GLY A 127 14.20 -3.75 18.47
CA GLY A 127 13.10 -3.12 19.22
C GLY A 127 13.02 -1.61 19.00
N ALA A 128 14.17 -0.93 18.84
CA ALA A 128 14.24 0.51 18.58
C ALA A 128 13.54 0.94 17.27
N ASN A 129 13.51 0.07 16.25
CA ASN A 129 12.82 0.34 14.98
C ASN A 129 11.37 -0.18 14.97
N LEU A 130 11.05 -1.18 15.80
CA LEU A 130 9.71 -1.76 15.90
C LEU A 130 8.76 -0.93 16.78
N THR A 131 9.23 -0.39 17.90
CA THR A 131 8.39 0.36 18.84
C THR A 131 7.76 1.62 18.20
N PRO A 132 8.50 2.49 17.48
CA PRO A 132 7.92 3.68 16.84
C PRO A 132 6.97 3.38 15.66
N PHE A 133 6.93 2.12 15.21
CA PHE A 133 6.05 1.70 14.13
C PHE A 133 4.64 1.36 14.64
N VAL A 134 4.57 0.79 15.84
CA VAL A 134 3.33 0.37 16.51
C VAL A 134 2.74 1.52 17.32
N CYS A 135 3.59 2.16 18.13
CA CYS A 135 3.24 3.14 19.17
C CYS A 135 3.62 4.56 18.75
#